data_AF-A0A2D4SG96-F1
#
_entry.id   AF-A0A2D4SG96-F1
#
_cell.length_a   1.000
_cell.length_b   1.000
_cell.length_c   1.000
_cell.angle_alpha   90.00
_cell.angle_beta   90.00
_cell.angle_gamma   90.00
#
_symmetry.space_group_name_H-M   'P 1'
#
loop_
_entity.id
_entity.type
_entity.pdbx_description
1 polymer ?
#
loop_
_entity_poly.entity_id
_entity_poly.type
_entity_poly.pdbx_seq_one_letter_code
_entity_poly.pdbx_strand_id
1 'polypeptide(L)'
;MGPGAGHEADTVLSPIQKAEIRALARQVLWPEQWDALPWEDAWRGVYPARPNDADITREARRLEQTLARIAARGDPGQEFADTQSHRRMILLASARTFDVYRFRADPESPRG
;
A
#
# COMPACT_ATOMS: atom_id res chain seq x y z
N MET A 1 20.69 -28.53 15.67
CA MET A 1 21.40 -27.92 14.51
C MET A 1 20.38 -27.77 13.39
N GLY A 2 19.95 -26.62 12.91
CA GLY A 2 19.97 -25.25 13.42
C GLY A 2 18.64 -24.59 13.00
N PRO A 3 18.16 -23.56 13.70
CA PRO A 3 16.93 -22.88 13.33
C PRO A 3 17.15 -22.04 12.07
N GLY A 4 16.36 -22.30 11.03
CA GLY A 4 16.25 -21.40 9.89
C GLY A 4 15.62 -20.10 10.35
N ALA A 5 16.45 -19.12 10.69
CA ALA A 5 16.02 -17.76 10.95
C ALA A 5 15.46 -17.19 9.64
N GLY A 6 14.15 -17.29 9.45
CA GLY A 6 13.43 -16.45 8.52
C GLY A 6 13.67 -15.01 8.97
N HIS A 7 14.62 -14.32 8.33
CA HIS A 7 14.69 -12.88 8.38
C HIS A 7 13.41 -12.37 7.70
N GLU A 8 12.35 -12.20 8.49
CA GLU A 8 11.37 -11.17 8.19
C GLU A 8 12.16 -9.86 8.26
N ALA A 9 12.63 -9.39 7.11
CA ALA A 9 13.18 -8.06 6.98
C ALA A 9 12.02 -7.10 7.22
N ASP A 10 11.76 -6.80 8.49
CA ASP A 10 10.86 -5.76 8.91
C ASP A 10 11.34 -4.48 8.24
N THR A 11 10.63 -4.11 7.18
CA THR A 11 10.93 -2.92 6.43
C THR A 11 10.67 -1.74 7.34
N VAL A 12 11.74 -1.12 7.85
CA VAL A 12 11.61 0.01 8.76
C VAL A 12 11.22 1.26 7.95
N LEU A 13 9.92 1.50 7.85
CA LEU A 13 9.37 2.72 7.24
C LEU A 13 9.43 3.87 8.23
N SER A 14 9.93 5.02 7.78
CA SER A 14 9.91 6.27 8.55
C SER A 14 8.46 6.75 8.82
N PRO A 15 8.22 7.60 9.83
CA PRO A 15 6.89 8.14 10.10
C PRO A 15 6.27 8.86 8.89
N ILE A 16 7.09 9.55 8.08
CA ILE A 16 6.62 10.27 6.89
C ILE A 16 6.18 9.26 5.81
N GLN A 17 6.95 8.19 5.58
CA GLN A 17 6.58 7.13 4.64
C GLN A 17 5.30 6.41 5.08
N LYS A 18 5.14 6.13 6.38
CA LYS A 18 3.90 5.55 6.93
C LYS A 18 2.70 6.48 6.73
N ALA A 19 2.88 7.78 6.90
CA ALA A 19 1.82 8.76 6.64
C ALA A 19 1.44 8.81 5.15
N GLU A 20 2.42 8.76 4.25
CA GLU A 20 2.18 8.68 2.80
C GLU A 20 1.46 7.38 2.42
N ILE A 21 1.87 6.23 2.96
CA ILE A 21 1.20 4.94 2.72
C ILE A 21 -0.25 5.00 3.20
N ARG A 22 -0.53 5.60 4.36
CA ARG A 22 -1.90 5.80 4.84
C ARG A 22 -2.71 6.69 3.89
N ALA A 23 -2.09 7.69 3.28
CA ALA A 23 -2.74 8.54 2.28
C ALA A 23 -3.03 7.78 0.98
N LEU A 24 -2.09 6.96 0.50
CA LEU A 24 -2.27 6.08 -0.66
C LEU A 24 -3.38 5.05 -0.41
N ALA A 25 -3.45 4.47 0.79
CA ALA A 25 -4.52 3.55 1.18
C ALA A 25 -5.91 4.19 1.07
N ARG A 26 -6.07 5.47 1.45
CA ARG A 26 -7.32 6.20 1.23
C ARG A 26 -7.66 6.34 -0.25
N GLN A 27 -6.65 6.62 -1.07
CA GLN A 27 -6.84 6.76 -2.51
C GLN A 27 -7.25 5.43 -3.15
N VAL A 28 -6.70 4.30 -2.70
CA VAL A 28 -7.15 2.96 -3.12
C VAL A 28 -8.64 2.78 -2.81
N LEU A 29 -9.04 3.00 -1.56
CA LEU A 29 -10.40 2.69 -1.09
C LEU A 29 -11.48 3.65 -1.61
N TRP A 30 -11.13 4.89 -1.98
CA TRP A 30 -12.14 5.91 -2.31
C TRP A 30 -13.04 5.53 -3.51
N PRO A 31 -12.53 5.07 -4.66
CA PRO A 31 -13.37 4.61 -5.75
C PRO A 31 -14.19 3.37 -5.43
N GLU A 32 -13.74 2.49 -4.54
CA GLU A 32 -14.54 1.33 -4.12
C GLU A 32 -15.83 1.76 -3.41
N GLN A 33 -15.82 2.91 -2.74
CA GLN A 33 -17.03 3.48 -2.14
C GLN A 33 -18.02 3.96 -3.20
N TRP A 34 -17.52 4.46 -4.34
CA TRP A 34 -18.36 4.83 -5.48
C TRP A 34 -18.92 3.60 -6.20
N ASP A 35 -18.09 2.57 -6.39
CA ASP A 35 -18.51 1.33 -7.04
C ASP A 35 -19.56 0.55 -6.21
N ALA A 36 -19.51 0.69 -4.88
CA ALA A 36 -20.47 0.08 -3.96
C ALA A 36 -21.78 0.87 -3.82
N LEU A 37 -21.85 2.12 -4.31
CA LEU A 37 -23.04 2.96 -4.17
C LEU A 37 -24.14 2.49 -5.12
N PRO A 38 -25.35 2.16 -4.63
CA PRO A 38 -26.47 1.81 -5.48
C PRO A 38 -26.80 2.94 -6.48
N TRP A 39 -27.11 2.58 -7.71
CA TRP A 39 -27.38 3.57 -8.77
C TRP A 39 -28.53 4.51 -8.43
N GLU A 40 -29.57 4.02 -7.76
CA GLU A 40 -30.70 4.86 -7.32
C GLU A 40 -30.27 5.96 -6.35
N ASP A 41 -29.35 5.65 -5.44
CA ASP A 41 -28.83 6.61 -4.46
C ASP A 41 -27.93 7.63 -5.16
N ALA A 42 -27.06 7.18 -6.07
CA ALA A 42 -26.24 8.06 -6.90
C ALA A 42 -27.10 9.04 -7.73
N TRP A 43 -28.18 8.55 -8.34
CA TRP A 43 -29.11 9.37 -9.12
C TRP A 43 -29.84 10.43 -8.27
N ARG A 44 -30.06 10.14 -6.99
CA ARG A 44 -30.64 11.07 -6.02
C ARG A 44 -29.61 12.05 -5.44
N GLY A 45 -28.37 12.01 -5.91
CA GLY A 45 -27.29 12.88 -5.44
C GLY A 45 -26.72 12.49 -4.08
N VAL A 46 -26.95 11.25 -3.64
CA VAL A 46 -26.30 10.71 -2.42
C VAL A 46 -24.83 10.48 -2.73
N TYR A 47 -23.97 11.00 -1.87
CA TYR A 47 -22.53 10.75 -1.94
C TYR A 47 -22.17 9.53 -1.08
N PRO A 48 -21.23 8.69 -1.52
CA PRO A 48 -20.83 7.55 -0.73
C PRO A 48 -20.11 8.00 0.54
N ALA A 49 -20.20 7.15 1.57
CA ALA A 49 -19.48 7.39 2.81
C ALA A 49 -17.96 7.41 2.57
N ARG A 50 -17.24 8.19 3.38
CA ARG A 50 -15.78 8.14 3.38
C ARG A 50 -15.28 6.81 3.94
N PRO A 51 -14.18 6.25 3.41
CA PRO A 51 -13.53 5.09 3.99
C PRO A 51 -13.25 5.35 5.47
N ASN A 52 -13.64 4.41 6.32
CA ASN A 52 -13.39 4.51 7.75
C ASN A 52 -11.91 4.22 8.08
N ASP A 53 -11.48 4.64 9.27
CA ASP A 53 -10.09 4.49 9.68
C ASP A 53 -9.62 3.04 9.82
N ALA A 54 -10.53 2.10 10.11
CA ALA A 54 -10.19 0.68 10.22
C ALA A 54 -9.83 0.08 8.85
N ASP A 55 -10.61 0.40 7.83
CA ASP A 55 -10.37 -0.03 6.46
C ASP A 55 -9.10 0.61 5.89
N ILE A 56 -8.89 1.91 6.14
CA ILE A 56 -7.65 2.62 5.78
C ILE A 56 -6.44 1.95 6.42
N THR A 57 -6.54 1.58 7.70
CA THR A 57 -5.43 0.93 8.42
C THR A 57 -5.15 -0.47 7.88
N ARG A 58 -6.20 -1.24 7.56
CA ARG A 58 -6.07 -2.56 6.95
C ARG A 58 -5.41 -2.47 5.57
N GLU A 59 -5.82 -1.51 4.76
CA GLU A 59 -5.27 -1.33 3.42
C GLU A 59 -3.83 -0.79 3.46
N ALA A 60 -3.52 0.12 4.39
CA ALA A 60 -2.15 0.58 4.63
C ALA A 60 -1.21 -0.59 4.96
N ARG A 61 -1.63 -1.51 5.86
CA ARG A 61 -0.84 -2.72 6.17
C ARG A 61 -0.61 -3.61 4.95
N ARG A 62 -1.57 -3.73 4.05
CA ARG A 62 -1.39 -4.50 2.80
C ARG A 62 -0.33 -3.85 1.91
N LEU A 63 -0.37 -2.52 1.78
CA LEU A 63 0.64 -1.77 1.02
C LEU A 63 2.04 -1.91 1.64
N GLU A 64 2.16 -1.85 2.97
CA GLU A 64 3.41 -2.11 3.69
C GLU A 64 3.93 -3.54 3.42
N GLN A 65 3.07 -4.54 3.46
CA GLN A 65 3.44 -5.92 3.14
C GLN A 65 3.87 -6.09 1.69
N THR A 66 3.23 -5.40 0.74
CA THR A 66 3.65 -5.37 -0.66
C THR A 66 5.05 -4.78 -0.80
N LEU A 67 5.33 -3.66 -0.14
CA LEU A 67 6.68 -3.07 -0.13
C LEU A 67 7.71 -4.01 0.49
N ALA A 68 7.38 -4.69 1.58
CA ALA A 68 8.27 -5.66 2.20
C ALA A 68 8.58 -6.85 1.27
N ARG A 69 7.58 -7.36 0.53
CA ARG A 69 7.80 -8.40 -0.49
C ARG A 69 8.69 -7.92 -1.63
N ILE A 70 8.47 -6.70 -2.12
CA ILE A 70 9.30 -6.09 -3.16
C ILE A 70 10.74 -5.93 -2.67
N ALA A 71 10.94 -5.45 -1.45
CA ALA A 71 12.26 -5.33 -0.84
C ALA A 71 12.97 -6.69 -0.71
N ALA A 72 12.23 -7.75 -0.38
CA ALA A 72 12.78 -9.09 -0.23
C ALA A 72 13.08 -9.80 -1.56
N ARG A 73 12.24 -9.60 -2.58
CA ARG A 73 12.32 -10.32 -3.87
C ARG A 73 13.03 -9.54 -4.98
N GLY A 74 13.07 -8.22 -4.88
CA GLY A 74 13.68 -7.32 -5.87
C GLY A 74 12.89 -7.15 -7.17
N ASP A 75 11.69 -7.73 -7.30
CA ASP A 75 10.88 -7.65 -8.51
C ASP A 75 9.42 -7.24 -8.20
N PRO A 76 9.03 -5.99 -8.52
CA PRO A 76 7.64 -5.52 -8.43
C PRO A 76 6.68 -6.19 -9.42
N GLY A 77 7.19 -6.82 -10.49
CA GLY A 77 6.39 -7.44 -11.55
C GLY A 77 5.48 -8.56 -11.07
N GLN A 78 5.82 -9.21 -9.95
CA GLN A 78 5.02 -10.29 -9.36
C GLN A 78 3.81 -9.80 -8.56
N GLU A 79 3.67 -8.49 -8.32
CA GLU A 79 2.58 -7.91 -7.53
C GLU A 79 1.37 -7.49 -8.40
N PHE A 80 1.39 -7.78 -9.71
CA PHE A 80 0.33 -7.45 -10.67
C PHE A 80 -0.65 -8.61 -10.93
N ALA A 81 -1.12 -9.28 -9.87
CA ALA A 81 -1.97 -10.47 -10.01
C ALA A 81 -3.40 -10.19 -10.49
N ASP A 82 -3.93 -9.01 -10.20
CA ASP A 82 -5.31 -8.60 -10.51
C ASP A 82 -5.42 -7.08 -10.64
N THR A 83 -6.59 -6.57 -11.07
CA THR A 83 -6.84 -5.13 -11.26
C THR A 83 -6.63 -4.30 -9.99
N GLN A 84 -7.00 -4.83 -8.83
CA GLN A 84 -6.84 -4.13 -7.55
C GLN A 84 -5.37 -4.05 -7.16
N SER A 85 -4.64 -5.14 -7.32
CA SER A 85 -3.19 -5.21 -7.09
C SER A 85 -2.45 -4.30 -8.07
N HIS A 86 -2.87 -4.25 -9.34
CA HIS A 86 -2.34 -3.31 -10.33
C HIS A 86 -2.53 -1.85 -9.89
N ARG A 87 -3.71 -1.51 -9.40
CA ARG A 87 -4.03 -0.16 -8.90
C ARG A 87 -3.19 0.22 -7.69
N ARG A 88 -3.01 -0.70 -6.73
CA ARG A 88 -2.11 -0.52 -5.58
C ARG A 88 -0.69 -0.23 -6.04
N MET A 89 -0.19 -1.00 -7.01
CA MET A 89 1.16 -0.84 -7.55
C MET A 89 1.35 0.51 -8.25
N ILE A 90 0.38 0.99 -9.04
CA ILE A 90 0.42 2.35 -9.62
C ILE A 90 0.53 3.40 -8.52
N LEU A 91 -0.28 3.28 -7.47
CA LEU A 91 -0.28 4.25 -6.37
C LEU A 91 1.02 4.19 -5.57
N LEU A 92 1.56 2.99 -5.28
CA LEU A 92 2.87 2.83 -4.65
C LEU A 92 4.00 3.41 -5.50
N ALA A 93 3.96 3.23 -6.81
CA ALA A 93 4.93 3.83 -7.74
C ALA A 93 4.85 5.36 -7.80
N SER A 94 3.71 5.95 -7.38
CA SER A 94 3.52 7.40 -7.31
C SER A 94 3.95 8.02 -5.97
N ALA A 95 4.42 7.20 -5.02
CA ALA A 95 4.91 7.69 -3.74
C ALA A 95 6.05 8.69 -3.92
N ARG A 96 6.06 9.73 -3.08
CA ARG A 96 7.05 10.82 -3.13
C ARG A 96 8.21 10.58 -2.18
N THR A 97 8.00 9.76 -1.15
CA THR A 97 8.96 9.56 -0.06
C THR A 97 9.76 8.28 -0.19
N PHE A 98 9.50 7.49 -1.24
CA PHE A 98 10.26 6.31 -1.62
C PHE A 98 10.05 5.96 -3.10
N ASP A 99 11.00 5.23 -3.67
CA ASP A 99 10.90 4.67 -5.02
C ASP A 99 10.60 3.17 -4.91
N VAL A 100 9.42 2.73 -5.37
CA VAL A 100 8.99 1.32 -5.28
C VAL A 100 9.93 0.37 -6.02
N TYR A 101 10.56 0.80 -7.13
CA TYR A 101 11.42 -0.04 -7.96
C TYR A 101 12.85 -0.14 -7.41
N ARG A 102 13.21 0.78 -6.52
CA ARG A 102 14.50 0.78 -5.80
C ARG A 102 14.32 0.53 -4.31
N PHE A 103 13.10 0.17 -3.91
CA PHE A 103 12.76 0.04 -2.51
C PHE A 103 13.53 -1.13 -1.91
N ARG A 104 14.41 -0.81 -0.97
CA ARG A 104 15.15 -1.77 -0.18
C ARG A 104 14.74 -1.59 1.26
N ALA A 105 14.51 -2.71 1.94
CA ALA A 105 14.43 -2.72 3.39
C ALA A 105 15.81 -2.32 3.88
N ASP A 106 15.96 -1.07 4.30
CA ASP A 106 17.26 -0.49 4.67
C ASP A 106 17.83 -1.28 5.86
N PRO A 107 18.98 -1.98 5.74
CA PRO A 107 19.61 -2.59 6.90
C PRO A 107 20.35 -1.53 7.74
N GLU A 108 20.84 -0.46 7.09
CA GLU A 108 21.62 0.62 7.69
C GLU A 108 21.51 1.87 6.81
N SER A 109 20.63 2.81 7.15
CA SER A 109 20.50 4.09 6.45
C SER A 109 21.77 4.93 6.65
N PRO A 110 22.55 5.30 5.61
CA PRO A 110 23.52 6.37 5.76
C PRO A 110 22.75 7.68 5.62
N ARG A 111 22.82 8.50 6.68
CA ARG A 111 22.32 9.89 6.68
C ARG A 111 22.88 10.63 5.45
N GLY A 112 21.97 11.16 4.62
CA GLY A 112 22.24 12.21 3.65
C GLY A 112 21.48 13.45 4.04
#